data_AF-A0A7Y1YQ56-F1
#
_entry.id   AF-A0A7Y1YQ56-F1
#
_cell.length_a   1.000
_cell.length_b   1.000
_cell.length_c   1.000
_cell.angle_alpha   90.00
_cell.angle_beta   90.00
_cell.angle_gamma   90.00
#
_symmetry.space_group_name_H-M   'P 1'
#
loop_
_entity.id
_entity.type
_entity.pdbx_description
1 polymer ?
#
loop_
_entity_poly.entity_id
_entity_poly.type
_entity_poly.pdbx_seq_one_letter_code
_entity_poly.pdbx_strand_id
1 'polypeptide(L)'
;MAQEVSVAVTNPDKVFTQARALAFEGDYAAARPLLEAILVEYPEYTDVQNLLAKTYSWEGRYDEARIHFDQITQNEKKNIEVWIADINNELYADNEIVAFSKVNKALEYLPKESELVSLKAKINDRLLKQRTTTQEEKVALGSSNSETGDFTHAVGLISSVDVFDKSYDAQYLMGMEYQYKTKIGKIIPRLSYASRFQQTGVQYELDAYPRIDKKNYLYLNYGYSASDIFPSQRAGAEIFKMVSKTSELSAGVRYLDFRASTATMITGSYGVYTGNYYFSARPYITPRSDNPSGYSGSFLARKYGRTKDHYVGATISLGVSPESQQLFAGETLLSESILYVGSQQILMEYQFTGRNLANLYKAQLGVTRQEFVSQPDTYFLAMTVGFRYTTRF
;
A
#
# COMPACT_ATOMS: atom_id res chain seq x y z
N MET A 1 38.83 -15.92 -28.23
CA MET A 1 38.66 -17.38 -28.04
C MET A 1 38.74 -17.64 -26.55
N ALA A 2 37.60 -17.83 -25.90
CA ALA A 2 37.56 -18.27 -24.51
C ALA A 2 37.68 -19.81 -24.53
N GLN A 3 38.66 -20.32 -23.79
CA GLN A 3 38.98 -21.73 -23.71
C GLN A 3 37.90 -22.41 -22.86
N GLU A 4 36.97 -23.12 -23.48
CA GLU A 4 36.09 -24.08 -22.79
C GLU A 4 36.99 -25.16 -22.20
N VAL A 5 37.21 -25.07 -20.88
CA VAL A 5 37.83 -26.15 -20.14
C VAL A 5 36.74 -27.21 -19.94
N SER A 6 36.58 -28.11 -20.91
CA SER A 6 35.79 -29.32 -20.70
C SER A 6 36.56 -30.23 -19.75
N VAL A 7 36.37 -30.05 -18.44
CA VAL A 7 36.83 -31.02 -17.45
C VAL A 7 35.99 -32.26 -17.67
N ALA A 8 36.51 -33.26 -18.38
CA ALA A 8 35.84 -34.55 -18.51
C ALA A 8 35.70 -35.16 -17.11
N VAL A 9 34.48 -35.22 -16.59
CA VAL A 9 34.19 -35.68 -15.23
C VAL A 9 34.23 -37.22 -15.22
N THR A 10 35.44 -37.77 -15.26
CA THR A 10 35.67 -39.23 -15.27
C THR A 10 35.26 -39.90 -13.95
N ASN A 11 35.18 -39.13 -12.86
CA ASN A 11 34.63 -39.57 -11.58
C ASN A 11 33.98 -38.36 -10.86
N PRO A 12 32.64 -38.21 -10.94
CA PRO A 12 31.92 -37.07 -10.37
C PRO A 12 32.08 -36.94 -8.85
N ASP A 13 32.16 -38.04 -8.12
CA ASP A 13 32.31 -38.03 -6.65
C ASP A 13 33.67 -37.46 -6.23
N LYS A 14 34.73 -37.77 -6.98
CA LYS A 14 36.07 -37.23 -6.74
C LYS A 14 36.11 -35.72 -7.00
N VAL A 15 35.50 -35.28 -8.10
CA VAL A 15 35.41 -33.84 -8.44
C VAL A 15 34.52 -33.10 -7.45
N PHE A 16 33.42 -33.71 -7.00
CA PHE A 16 32.55 -33.16 -5.97
C PHE A 16 33.28 -33.00 -4.63
N THR A 17 34.08 -34.00 -4.24
CA THR A 17 34.90 -33.94 -3.01
C THR A 17 35.90 -32.78 -3.07
N GLN A 18 36.54 -32.56 -4.23
CA GLN A 18 37.44 -31.44 -4.46
C GLN A 18 36.71 -30.09 -4.40
N ALA A 19 35.59 -29.96 -5.10
CA ALA A 19 34.78 -28.75 -5.11
C ALA A 19 34.25 -28.40 -3.71
N ARG A 20 33.89 -29.43 -2.93
CA ARG A 20 33.49 -29.29 -1.54
C ARG A 20 34.60 -28.73 -0.68
N ALA A 21 35.83 -29.25 -0.77
CA ALA A 21 36.97 -28.72 -0.03
C ALA A 21 37.18 -27.22 -0.31
N LEU A 22 37.20 -26.84 -1.60
CA LEU A 22 37.34 -25.44 -2.02
C LEU A 22 36.21 -24.55 -1.48
N ALA A 23 34.96 -25.03 -1.54
CA ALA A 23 33.81 -24.28 -1.02
C ALA A 23 33.90 -24.05 0.50
N PHE A 24 34.38 -25.03 1.28
CA PHE A 24 34.56 -24.86 2.72
C PHE A 24 35.76 -23.97 3.10
N GLU A 25 36.75 -23.86 2.22
CA GLU A 25 37.87 -22.90 2.35
C GLU A 25 37.46 -21.47 1.94
N GLY A 26 36.25 -21.28 1.40
CA GLY A 26 35.72 -19.99 0.96
C GLY A 26 36.08 -19.64 -0.49
N ASP A 27 36.73 -20.53 -1.24
CA ASP A 27 37.05 -20.33 -2.66
C ASP A 27 35.87 -20.73 -3.55
N TYR A 28 34.79 -19.95 -3.48
CA TYR A 28 33.57 -20.17 -4.27
C TYR A 28 33.82 -19.98 -5.77
N ALA A 29 34.81 -19.17 -6.14
CA ALA A 29 35.16 -18.92 -7.53
C ALA A 29 35.80 -20.15 -8.18
N ALA A 30 36.63 -20.91 -7.44
CA ALA A 30 37.19 -22.18 -7.90
C ALA A 30 36.21 -23.35 -7.74
N ALA A 31 35.35 -23.35 -6.72
CA ALA A 31 34.42 -24.44 -6.45
C ALA A 31 33.27 -24.53 -7.48
N ARG A 32 32.64 -23.39 -7.82
CA ARG A 32 31.42 -23.38 -8.67
C ARG A 32 31.63 -23.97 -10.06
N PRO A 33 32.70 -23.66 -10.82
CA PRO A 33 32.91 -24.25 -12.14
C PRO A 33 33.00 -25.79 -12.10
N LEU A 34 33.54 -26.36 -11.01
CA LEU A 34 33.60 -27.81 -10.83
C LEU A 34 32.20 -28.40 -10.55
N LEU A 35 31.39 -27.72 -9.73
CA LEU A 35 30.02 -28.13 -9.45
C LEU A 35 29.13 -28.03 -10.70
N GLU A 36 29.25 -26.94 -11.44
CA GLU A 36 28.53 -26.71 -12.71
C GLU A 36 28.92 -27.76 -13.76
N ALA A 37 30.21 -28.08 -13.90
CA ALA A 37 30.67 -29.13 -14.81
C ALA A 37 30.06 -30.50 -14.48
N ILE A 38 29.93 -30.85 -13.19
CA ILE A 38 29.24 -32.09 -12.78
C ILE A 38 27.76 -32.03 -13.16
N LEU A 39 27.08 -30.90 -12.95
CA LEU A 39 25.65 -30.77 -13.25
C LEU A 39 25.31 -30.74 -14.74
N VAL A 40 26.28 -30.45 -15.61
CA VAL A 40 26.11 -30.59 -17.08
C VAL A 40 25.95 -32.06 -17.47
N GLU A 41 26.75 -32.96 -16.88
CA GLU A 41 26.69 -34.40 -17.17
C GLU A 41 25.67 -35.13 -16.29
N TYR A 42 25.46 -34.66 -15.05
CA TYR A 42 24.60 -35.26 -14.03
C TYR A 42 23.63 -34.22 -13.45
N PRO A 43 22.62 -33.79 -14.22
CA PRO A 43 21.73 -32.68 -13.84
C PRO A 43 20.82 -32.98 -12.64
N GLU A 44 20.62 -34.25 -12.31
CA GLU A 44 19.82 -34.68 -11.14
C GLU A 44 20.69 -34.96 -9.90
N TYR A 45 21.97 -34.58 -9.90
CA TYR A 45 22.85 -34.78 -8.75
C TYR A 45 22.57 -33.74 -7.66
N THR A 46 21.56 -34.01 -6.85
CA THR A 46 21.03 -33.10 -5.83
C THR A 46 22.07 -32.59 -4.84
N ASP A 47 23.00 -33.41 -4.36
CA ASP A 47 24.03 -32.96 -3.41
C ASP A 47 24.97 -31.90 -4.02
N VAL A 48 25.26 -32.03 -5.32
CA VAL A 48 26.08 -31.08 -6.08
C VAL A 48 25.32 -29.77 -6.28
N GLN A 49 24.04 -29.86 -6.67
CA GLN A 49 23.19 -28.68 -6.85
C GLN A 49 22.94 -27.95 -5.53
N ASN A 50 22.76 -28.69 -4.43
CA ASN A 50 22.61 -28.15 -3.09
C ASN A 50 23.89 -27.44 -2.62
N LEU A 51 25.08 -28.04 -2.87
CA LEU A 51 26.34 -27.37 -2.56
C LEU A 51 26.55 -26.12 -3.42
N LEU A 52 26.21 -26.16 -4.71
CA LEU A 52 26.26 -24.99 -5.59
C LEU A 52 25.39 -23.86 -5.04
N ALA A 53 24.15 -24.15 -4.66
CA ALA A 53 23.24 -23.20 -4.03
C ALA A 53 23.81 -22.61 -2.73
N LYS A 54 24.41 -23.45 -1.87
CA LYS A 54 25.08 -23.01 -0.63
C LYS A 54 26.25 -22.08 -0.91
N THR A 55 27.05 -22.32 -1.96
CA THR A 55 28.16 -21.41 -2.31
C THR A 55 27.66 -20.01 -2.68
N TYR A 56 26.55 -19.90 -3.44
CA TYR A 56 25.91 -18.61 -3.71
C TYR A 56 25.39 -17.96 -2.42
N SER A 57 24.75 -18.74 -1.55
CA SER A 57 24.22 -18.25 -0.27
C SER A 57 25.33 -17.70 0.64
N TRP A 58 26.45 -18.41 0.78
CA TRP A 58 27.58 -17.98 1.60
C TRP A 58 28.30 -16.75 1.04
N GLU A 59 28.26 -16.54 -0.28
CA GLU A 59 28.78 -15.33 -0.95
C GLU A 59 27.80 -14.13 -0.86
N GLY A 60 26.62 -14.31 -0.26
CA GLY A 60 25.58 -13.28 -0.16
C GLY A 60 24.72 -13.12 -1.43
N ARG A 61 24.88 -14.01 -2.42
CA ARG A 61 24.11 -14.05 -3.68
C ARG A 61 22.83 -14.88 -3.48
N TYR A 62 21.95 -14.36 -2.63
CA TYR A 62 20.79 -15.10 -2.14
C TYR A 62 19.74 -15.40 -3.22
N ASP A 63 19.63 -14.55 -4.24
CA ASP A 63 18.67 -14.72 -5.34
C ASP A 63 19.07 -15.88 -6.25
N GLU A 64 20.35 -15.99 -6.57
CA GLU A 64 20.91 -17.12 -7.34
C GLU A 64 20.83 -18.43 -6.56
N ALA A 65 21.14 -18.39 -5.25
CA ALA A 65 20.97 -19.53 -4.37
C ALA A 65 19.51 -20.03 -4.34
N ARG A 66 18.54 -19.10 -4.25
CA ARG A 66 17.10 -19.41 -4.22
C ARG A 66 16.65 -20.19 -5.45
N ILE A 67 17.14 -19.83 -6.64
CA ILE A 67 16.77 -20.54 -7.89
C ILE A 67 17.13 -22.03 -7.78
N HIS A 68 18.34 -22.34 -7.34
CA HIS A 68 18.79 -23.73 -7.20
C HIS A 68 18.05 -24.47 -6.08
N PHE A 69 17.84 -23.84 -4.92
CA PHE A 69 17.08 -24.45 -3.83
C PHE A 69 15.62 -24.72 -4.20
N ASP A 70 14.95 -23.80 -4.89
CA ASP A 70 13.58 -23.96 -5.35
C ASP A 70 13.44 -25.10 -6.37
N GLN A 71 14.41 -25.25 -7.27
CA GLN A 71 14.44 -26.37 -8.23
C GLN A 71 14.50 -27.72 -7.51
N ILE A 72 15.38 -27.86 -6.52
CA ILE A 72 15.53 -29.12 -5.77
C ILE A 72 14.27 -29.40 -4.94
N THR A 73 13.77 -28.43 -4.17
CA THR A 73 12.62 -28.63 -3.26
C THR A 73 11.29 -28.88 -3.98
N GLN A 74 11.17 -28.48 -5.25
CA GLN A 74 10.02 -28.82 -6.09
C GLN A 74 9.98 -30.30 -6.47
N ASN A 75 11.15 -30.89 -6.74
CA ASN A 75 11.30 -32.28 -7.17
C ASN A 75 11.42 -33.23 -5.96
N GLU A 76 12.21 -32.85 -4.96
CA GLU A 76 12.49 -33.63 -3.75
C GLU A 76 11.85 -33.03 -2.50
N LYS A 77 10.52 -33.11 -2.44
CA LYS A 77 9.71 -32.49 -1.37
C LYS A 77 10.03 -32.97 0.05
N LYS A 78 10.72 -34.11 0.20
CA LYS A 78 11.11 -34.71 1.49
C LYS A 78 12.60 -34.53 1.82
N ASN A 79 13.37 -33.83 0.99
CA ASN A 79 14.78 -33.57 1.27
C ASN A 79 14.91 -32.45 2.31
N ILE A 80 15.07 -32.86 3.57
CA ILE A 80 15.14 -31.96 4.72
C ILE A 80 16.34 -31.00 4.64
N GLU A 81 17.50 -31.49 4.19
CA GLU A 81 18.74 -30.71 4.18
C GLU A 81 18.61 -29.49 3.28
N VAL A 82 18.00 -29.69 2.11
CA VAL A 82 17.78 -28.62 1.13
C VAL A 82 16.73 -27.64 1.64
N TRP A 83 15.64 -28.12 2.24
CA TRP A 83 14.64 -27.22 2.86
C TRP A 83 15.26 -26.33 3.94
N ILE A 84 16.11 -26.87 4.80
CA ILE A 84 16.80 -26.10 5.84
C ILE A 84 17.74 -25.07 5.21
N ALA A 85 18.52 -25.47 4.20
CA ALA A 85 19.43 -24.58 3.50
C ALA A 85 18.70 -23.42 2.81
N ASP A 86 17.57 -23.71 2.17
CA ASP A 86 16.70 -22.73 1.51
C ASP A 86 16.06 -21.73 2.49
N ILE A 87 15.54 -22.24 3.61
CA ILE A 87 14.97 -21.38 4.66
C ILE A 87 16.04 -20.49 5.28
N ASN A 88 17.25 -21.03 5.52
CA ASN A 88 18.37 -20.24 6.03
C ASN A 88 18.85 -19.21 5.02
N ASN A 89 18.84 -19.50 3.73
CA ASN A 89 19.15 -18.52 2.67
C ASN A 89 18.25 -17.28 2.78
N GLU A 90 16.94 -17.47 2.97
CA GLU A 90 16.02 -16.34 3.19
C GLU A 90 16.26 -15.63 4.52
N LEU A 91 16.66 -16.36 5.56
CA LEU A 91 17.01 -15.75 6.85
C LEU A 91 18.31 -14.94 6.80
N TYR A 92 19.26 -15.30 5.94
CA TYR A 92 20.48 -14.52 5.69
C TYR A 92 20.20 -13.30 4.80
N ALA A 93 19.18 -13.39 3.95
CA ALA A 93 18.70 -12.28 3.12
C ALA A 93 17.76 -11.31 3.85
N ASP A 94 17.54 -11.47 5.16
CA ASP A 94 16.57 -10.72 5.97
C ASP A 94 15.13 -10.75 5.37
N ASN A 95 14.76 -11.87 4.75
CA ASN A 95 13.45 -12.10 4.14
C ASN A 95 12.57 -13.00 5.03
N GLU A 96 12.28 -12.60 6.26
CA GLU A 96 11.58 -13.48 7.23
C GLU A 96 10.19 -13.93 6.77
N ILE A 97 9.51 -13.16 5.93
CA ILE A 97 8.20 -13.53 5.35
C ILE A 97 8.34 -14.70 4.37
N VAL A 98 9.38 -14.68 3.53
CA VAL A 98 9.64 -15.76 2.55
C VAL A 98 10.13 -17.00 3.30
N ALA A 99 11.02 -16.82 4.28
CA ALA A 99 11.44 -17.90 5.19
C ALA A 99 10.25 -18.56 5.91
N PHE A 100 9.28 -17.76 6.38
CA PHE A 100 8.07 -18.25 7.02
C PHE A 100 7.17 -19.04 6.04
N SER A 101 7.05 -18.60 4.79
CA SER A 101 6.31 -19.33 3.77
C SER A 101 6.98 -20.68 3.46
N LYS A 102 8.30 -20.67 3.25
CA LYS A 102 9.09 -21.87 2.95
C LYS A 102 9.06 -22.89 4.10
N VAL A 103 9.19 -22.46 5.36
CA VAL A 103 9.12 -23.40 6.51
C VAL A 103 7.73 -23.99 6.71
N ASN A 104 6.65 -23.25 6.43
CA ASN A 104 5.31 -23.82 6.48
C ASN A 104 5.11 -24.86 5.38
N LYS A 105 5.56 -24.56 4.15
CA LYS A 105 5.50 -25.50 3.02
C LYS A 105 6.33 -26.76 3.29
N ALA A 106 7.53 -26.62 3.85
CA ALA A 106 8.36 -27.77 4.24
C ALA A 106 7.65 -28.65 5.30
N LEU A 107 7.00 -28.04 6.29
CA LEU A 107 6.24 -28.74 7.33
C LEU A 107 4.93 -29.40 6.81
N GLU A 108 4.41 -29.02 5.65
CA GLU A 108 3.32 -29.79 5.01
C GLU A 108 3.80 -31.18 4.56
N TYR A 109 5.05 -31.28 4.11
CA TYR A 109 5.66 -32.54 3.68
C TYR A 109 6.38 -33.28 4.82
N LEU A 110 6.90 -32.54 5.81
CA LEU A 110 7.73 -33.03 6.92
C LEU A 110 7.19 -32.54 8.28
N PRO A 111 5.95 -32.90 8.68
CA PRO A 111 5.21 -32.23 9.77
C PRO A 111 5.76 -32.44 11.18
N LYS A 112 6.65 -33.41 11.39
CA LYS A 112 7.21 -33.76 12.72
C LYS A 112 8.70 -33.46 12.82
N GLU A 113 9.25 -32.77 11.84
CA GLU A 113 10.69 -32.56 11.78
C GLU A 113 11.13 -31.46 12.77
N SER A 114 11.96 -31.86 13.73
CA SER A 114 12.25 -31.05 14.91
C SER A 114 13.01 -29.76 14.58
N GLU A 115 13.89 -29.82 13.57
CA GLU A 115 14.68 -28.68 13.13
C GLU A 115 13.82 -27.65 12.39
N LEU A 116 12.88 -28.10 11.53
CA LEU A 116 11.92 -27.22 10.85
C LEU A 116 10.95 -26.55 11.83
N VAL A 117 10.50 -27.29 12.86
CA VAL A 117 9.68 -26.72 13.94
C VAL A 117 10.46 -25.64 14.70
N SER A 118 11.72 -25.89 15.00
CA SER A 118 12.60 -24.93 15.69
C SER A 118 12.88 -23.68 14.84
N LEU A 119 13.12 -23.86 13.53
CA LEU A 119 13.27 -22.76 12.58
C LEU A 119 12.00 -21.92 12.50
N LYS A 120 10.82 -22.55 12.42
CA LYS A 120 9.53 -21.84 12.44
C LYS A 120 9.34 -21.04 13.72
N ALA A 121 9.72 -21.59 14.88
CA ALA A 121 9.67 -20.86 16.15
C ALA A 121 10.62 -19.65 16.15
N LYS A 122 11.85 -19.81 15.64
CA LYS A 122 12.83 -18.72 15.50
C LYS A 122 12.36 -17.62 14.54
N ILE A 123 11.80 -17.99 13.40
CA ILE A 123 11.22 -17.05 12.43
C ILE A 123 10.05 -16.30 13.05
N ASN A 124 9.16 -16.99 13.76
CA ASN A 124 8.07 -16.36 14.49
C ASN A 124 8.57 -15.39 15.57
N ASP A 125 9.59 -15.75 16.34
CA ASP A 125 10.20 -14.86 17.34
C ASP A 125 10.80 -13.61 16.69
N ARG A 126 11.50 -13.74 15.55
CA ARG A 126 12.00 -12.59 14.77
C ARG A 126 10.86 -11.70 14.26
N LEU A 127 9.82 -12.30 13.68
CA LEU A 127 8.64 -11.56 13.20
C LEU A 127 7.87 -10.90 14.34
N LEU A 128 7.76 -11.55 15.50
CA LEU A 128 7.17 -11.00 16.70
C LEU A 128 8.03 -9.86 17.25
N LYS A 129 9.35 -10.01 17.35
CA LYS A 129 10.26 -8.94 17.76
C LYS A 129 10.20 -7.74 16.82
N GLN A 130 10.25 -7.94 15.50
CA GLN A 130 10.04 -6.87 14.53
C GLN A 130 8.69 -6.16 14.77
N ARG A 131 7.60 -6.91 15.02
CA ARG A 131 6.29 -6.35 15.36
C ARG A 131 6.27 -5.64 16.72
N THR A 132 7.00 -6.14 17.70
CA THR A 132 7.04 -5.65 19.10
C THR A 132 7.92 -4.42 19.19
N THR A 133 9.08 -4.37 18.53
CA THR A 133 9.90 -3.17 18.33
C THR A 133 9.09 -2.11 17.59
N THR A 134 8.38 -2.48 16.51
CA THR A 134 7.45 -1.57 15.82
C THR A 134 6.27 -1.15 16.71
N GLN A 135 5.87 -1.93 17.72
CA GLN A 135 4.77 -1.65 18.64
C GLN A 135 5.19 -0.89 19.90
N GLU A 136 6.37 -1.10 20.43
CA GLU A 136 6.98 -0.31 21.51
C GLU A 136 7.36 1.06 20.97
N GLU A 137 7.83 1.15 19.72
CA GLU A 137 7.90 2.41 18.99
C GLU A 137 6.50 3.02 18.83
N LYS A 138 5.46 2.27 18.41
CA LYS A 138 4.09 2.81 18.23
C LYS A 138 3.35 3.18 19.53
N VAL A 139 3.65 2.53 20.65
CA VAL A 139 3.07 2.83 21.97
C VAL A 139 3.86 3.95 22.67
N ALA A 140 5.17 4.05 22.43
CA ALA A 140 5.95 5.25 22.75
C ALA A 140 5.58 6.44 21.84
N LEU A 141 5.07 6.22 20.62
CA LEU A 141 4.55 7.24 19.69
C LEU A 141 3.21 7.89 20.12
N GLY A 142 2.71 7.58 21.32
CA GLY A 142 1.80 8.47 22.07
C GLY A 142 2.53 9.66 22.72
N SER A 143 3.86 9.70 22.68
CA SER A 143 4.72 10.70 23.29
C SER A 143 6.11 10.72 22.63
N SER A 144 6.28 11.57 21.62
CA SER A 144 7.58 12.14 21.18
C SER A 144 8.69 11.20 20.63
N ASN A 145 8.82 11.23 19.29
CA ASN A 145 10.03 11.24 18.43
C ASN A 145 10.89 10.02 18.02
N SER A 146 11.41 10.19 16.78
CA SER A 146 12.44 9.46 16.01
C SER A 146 11.91 8.29 15.18
N GLU A 147 11.64 8.40 13.87
CA GLU A 147 12.66 8.44 12.79
C GLU A 147 12.28 9.28 11.54
N THR A 148 11.20 10.05 11.55
CA THR A 148 10.99 11.11 10.56
C THR A 148 11.14 12.42 11.30
N GLY A 149 11.93 13.38 10.80
CA GLY A 149 12.13 14.69 11.43
C GLY A 149 10.84 15.25 12.02
N ASP A 150 10.93 15.89 13.18
CA ASP A 150 9.78 16.41 13.94
C ASP A 150 9.20 17.66 13.25
N PHE A 151 8.84 17.51 11.98
CA PHE A 151 8.38 18.55 11.10
C PHE A 151 7.05 19.05 11.62
N THR A 152 7.05 20.32 12.01
CA THR A 152 5.83 21.02 12.41
C THR A 152 5.11 21.59 11.21
N HIS A 153 5.79 21.70 10.07
CA HIS A 153 5.26 22.28 8.84
C HIS A 153 5.35 21.30 7.67
N ALA A 154 4.41 21.41 6.74
CA ALA A 154 4.54 20.79 5.43
C ALA A 154 3.82 21.61 4.36
N VAL A 155 4.33 21.58 3.13
CA VAL A 155 3.66 22.12 1.95
C VAL A 155 3.39 20.98 0.99
N GLY A 156 2.14 20.84 0.56
CA GLY A 156 1.69 19.84 -0.40
C GLY A 156 1.20 20.48 -1.69
N LEU A 157 1.57 19.88 -2.82
CA LEU A 157 1.04 20.18 -4.15
C LEU A 157 0.28 18.95 -4.65
N ILE A 158 -0.92 19.17 -5.17
CA ILE A 158 -1.84 18.15 -5.65
C ILE A 158 -2.15 18.47 -7.11
N SER A 159 -2.13 17.46 -7.97
CA SER A 159 -2.64 17.57 -9.33
C SER A 159 -3.36 16.29 -9.70
N SER A 160 -4.50 16.40 -10.38
CA SER A 160 -5.15 15.25 -11.00
C SER A 160 -5.83 15.62 -12.30
N VAL A 161 -5.97 14.63 -13.17
CA VAL A 161 -6.73 14.71 -14.41
C VAL A 161 -7.70 13.54 -14.49
N ASP A 162 -8.94 13.83 -14.88
CA ASP A 162 -9.95 12.85 -15.24
C ASP A 162 -10.17 12.88 -16.75
N VAL A 163 -10.04 11.73 -17.41
CA VAL A 163 -10.25 11.55 -18.84
C VAL A 163 -11.42 10.61 -19.07
N PHE A 164 -12.35 10.99 -19.94
CA PHE A 164 -13.63 10.30 -20.13
C PHE A 164 -13.65 9.56 -21.46
N ASP A 165 -14.30 8.39 -21.49
CA ASP A 165 -14.53 7.63 -22.73
C ASP A 165 -15.61 8.26 -23.63
N LYS A 166 -16.51 9.05 -23.05
CA LYS A 166 -17.66 9.65 -23.73
C LYS A 166 -17.85 11.10 -23.30
N SER A 167 -18.15 11.94 -24.29
CA SER A 167 -18.89 13.21 -24.23
C SER A 167 -18.44 14.30 -23.25
N TYR A 168 -17.33 14.13 -22.51
CA TYR A 168 -16.80 15.15 -21.61
C TYR A 168 -15.34 15.46 -21.95
N ASP A 169 -15.01 16.74 -21.94
CA ASP A 169 -13.63 17.21 -21.96
C ASP A 169 -12.88 16.74 -20.70
N ALA A 170 -11.56 16.58 -20.82
CA ALA A 170 -10.72 16.25 -19.69
C ALA A 170 -10.88 17.29 -18.57
N GLN A 171 -10.96 16.82 -17.33
CA GLN A 171 -11.12 17.67 -16.15
C GLN A 171 -9.84 17.69 -15.35
N TYR A 172 -9.49 18.87 -14.83
CA TYR A 172 -8.22 19.09 -14.14
C TYR A 172 -8.49 19.63 -12.74
N LEU A 173 -7.73 19.12 -11.77
CA LEU A 173 -7.66 19.65 -10.41
C LEU A 173 -6.20 19.95 -10.09
N MET A 174 -5.96 21.12 -9.52
CA MET A 174 -4.69 21.52 -8.94
C MET A 174 -4.95 22.02 -7.54
N GLY A 175 -4.08 21.67 -6.59
CA GLY A 175 -4.25 22.06 -5.21
C GLY A 175 -2.94 22.38 -4.53
N MET A 176 -2.99 23.31 -3.60
CA MET A 176 -1.91 23.60 -2.68
C MET A 176 -2.45 23.52 -1.26
N GLU A 177 -1.71 22.87 -0.38
CA GLU A 177 -2.05 22.78 1.04
C GLU A 177 -0.82 23.09 1.89
N TYR A 178 -1.07 23.72 3.04
CA TYR A 178 -0.06 23.94 4.04
C TYR A 178 -0.51 23.25 5.32
N GLN A 179 0.30 22.35 5.84
CA GLN A 179 0.00 21.62 7.07
C GLN A 179 0.80 22.23 8.22
N TYR A 180 0.12 22.53 9.32
CA TYR A 180 0.74 23.01 10.54
C TYR A 180 0.32 22.16 11.74
N LYS A 181 1.30 21.59 12.42
CA LYS A 181 1.13 20.80 13.65
C LYS A 181 1.11 21.74 14.85
N THR A 182 -0.08 21.98 15.40
CA THR A 182 -0.27 22.75 16.63
C THR A 182 -0.24 21.85 17.86
N LYS A 183 -0.28 22.45 19.06
CA LYS A 183 -0.43 21.71 20.32
C LYS A 183 -1.74 20.90 20.38
N ILE A 184 -2.82 21.44 19.83
CA ILE A 184 -4.14 20.80 19.86
C ILE A 184 -4.35 19.82 18.72
N GLY A 185 -3.56 19.88 17.63
CA GLY A 185 -3.79 19.03 16.47
C GLY A 185 -3.25 19.64 15.18
N LYS A 186 -3.56 18.99 14.05
CA LYS A 186 -3.11 19.47 12.73
C LYS A 186 -4.14 20.42 12.13
N ILE A 187 -3.69 21.51 11.54
CA ILE A 187 -4.51 22.44 10.75
C ILE A 187 -3.97 22.45 9.32
N ILE A 188 -4.87 22.43 8.33
CA ILE A 188 -4.54 22.42 6.91
C ILE A 188 -5.43 23.39 6.13
N PRO A 189 -5.01 24.64 5.93
CA PRO A 189 -5.54 25.44 4.82
C PRO A 189 -5.19 24.78 3.47
N ARG A 190 -6.18 24.69 2.59
CA ARG A 190 -6.05 24.20 1.20
C ARG A 190 -6.67 25.20 0.24
N LEU A 191 -5.99 25.40 -0.89
CA LEU A 191 -6.49 26.10 -2.07
C LEU A 191 -6.59 25.10 -3.21
N SER A 192 -7.76 25.00 -3.82
CA SER A 192 -8.02 24.09 -4.94
C SER A 192 -8.50 24.87 -6.15
N TYR A 193 -7.83 24.73 -7.28
CA TYR A 193 -8.29 25.20 -8.59
C TYR A 193 -8.77 24.00 -9.41
N ALA A 194 -9.93 24.11 -10.05
CA ALA A 194 -10.41 23.10 -10.97
C ALA A 194 -10.82 23.70 -12.30
N SER A 195 -10.63 22.93 -13.36
CA SER A 195 -11.16 23.18 -14.69
C SER A 195 -12.01 21.98 -15.10
N ARG A 196 -13.32 22.15 -15.18
CA ARG A 196 -14.28 21.09 -15.54
C ARG A 196 -15.48 21.69 -16.24
N PHE A 197 -16.05 20.98 -17.21
CA PHE A 197 -17.23 21.44 -17.99
C PHE A 197 -17.04 22.82 -18.61
N GLN A 198 -15.85 23.09 -19.15
CA GLN A 198 -15.47 24.39 -19.72
C GLN A 198 -15.61 25.57 -18.74
N GLN A 199 -15.73 25.27 -17.45
CA GLN A 199 -15.75 26.23 -16.37
C GLN A 199 -14.52 26.06 -15.50
N THR A 200 -14.14 27.14 -14.84
CA THR A 200 -13.04 27.15 -13.89
C THR A 200 -13.52 27.69 -12.55
N GLY A 201 -12.81 27.31 -11.50
CA GLY A 201 -13.21 27.68 -10.16
C GLY A 201 -12.11 27.47 -9.15
N VAL A 202 -12.23 28.20 -8.05
CA VAL A 202 -11.31 28.12 -6.92
C VAL A 202 -12.12 27.87 -5.66
N GLN A 203 -11.66 26.91 -4.85
CA GLN A 203 -12.21 26.61 -3.54
C GLN A 203 -11.13 26.78 -2.47
N TYR A 204 -11.50 27.42 -1.37
CA TYR A 204 -10.71 27.54 -0.15
C TYR A 204 -11.25 26.55 0.86
N GLU A 205 -10.39 25.79 1.52
CA GLU A 205 -10.77 24.86 2.58
C GLU A 205 -9.85 25.02 3.79
N LEU A 206 -10.40 24.72 4.97
CA LEU A 206 -9.65 24.62 6.21
C LEU A 206 -10.03 23.31 6.90
N ASP A 207 -9.08 22.37 6.93
CA ASP A 207 -9.20 21.13 7.69
C ASP A 207 -8.53 21.30 9.07
N ALA A 208 -9.15 20.77 10.11
CA ALA A 208 -8.58 20.73 11.45
C ALA A 208 -8.81 19.35 12.09
N TYR A 209 -7.76 18.84 12.75
CA TYR A 209 -7.77 17.55 13.43
C TYR A 209 -7.42 17.70 14.92
N PRO A 210 -8.26 18.37 15.74
CA PRO A 210 -7.97 18.57 17.14
C PRO A 210 -8.08 17.25 17.92
N ARG A 211 -7.09 16.99 18.77
CA ARG A 211 -7.06 15.89 19.73
C ARG A 211 -7.83 16.31 20.97
N ILE A 212 -8.83 15.51 21.34
CA ILE A 212 -9.60 15.70 22.57
C ILE A 212 -8.84 15.05 23.73
N ASP A 213 -8.43 13.80 23.54
CA ASP A 213 -7.67 13.02 24.52
C ASP A 213 -6.82 11.95 23.82
N LYS A 214 -6.30 10.96 24.57
CA LYS A 214 -5.45 9.90 24.04
C LYS A 214 -6.15 8.94 23.07
N LYS A 215 -7.48 8.84 23.12
CA LYS A 215 -8.30 7.91 22.33
C LYS A 215 -9.24 8.61 21.36
N ASN A 216 -9.52 9.90 21.56
CA ASN A 216 -10.52 10.64 20.78
C ASN A 216 -9.91 11.85 20.08
N TYR A 217 -10.25 12.04 18.81
CA TYR A 217 -9.96 13.25 18.05
C TYR A 217 -11.13 13.59 17.13
N LEU A 218 -11.16 14.85 16.67
CA LEU A 218 -12.15 15.31 15.70
C LEU A 218 -11.49 15.52 14.35
N TYR A 219 -12.32 15.46 13.32
CA TYR A 219 -12.11 16.10 12.04
C TYR A 219 -13.14 17.23 11.93
N LEU A 220 -12.67 18.43 11.61
CA LEU A 220 -13.49 19.59 11.31
C LEU A 220 -13.04 20.13 9.96
N ASN A 221 -14.00 20.45 9.09
CA ASN A 221 -13.75 21.02 7.77
C ASN A 221 -14.73 22.16 7.53
N TYR A 222 -14.23 23.25 6.95
CA TYR A 222 -15.05 24.28 6.33
C TYR A 222 -14.43 24.66 5.00
N GLY A 223 -15.26 24.84 3.97
CA GLY A 223 -14.81 25.29 2.67
C GLY A 223 -15.79 26.24 2.01
N TYR A 224 -15.25 27.12 1.16
CA TYR A 224 -15.98 28.16 0.48
C TYR A 224 -15.51 28.29 -0.98
N SER A 225 -16.45 28.52 -1.89
CA SER A 225 -16.19 28.84 -3.29
C SER A 225 -17.20 29.85 -3.81
N ALA A 226 -16.74 30.82 -4.58
CA ALA A 226 -17.63 31.68 -5.36
C ALA A 226 -18.02 31.05 -6.72
N SER A 227 -17.31 30.02 -7.17
CA SER A 227 -17.55 29.35 -8.45
C SER A 227 -18.61 28.27 -8.36
N ASP A 228 -19.37 28.09 -9.45
CA ASP A 228 -20.45 27.10 -9.62
C ASP A 228 -19.98 25.64 -9.64
N ILE A 229 -18.70 25.40 -9.96
CA ILE A 229 -18.14 24.04 -10.06
C ILE A 229 -17.75 23.42 -8.70
N PHE A 230 -18.04 24.13 -7.60
CA PHE A 230 -17.80 23.72 -6.22
C PHE A 230 -19.02 24.09 -5.36
N PRO A 231 -19.25 23.45 -4.20
CA PRO A 231 -20.22 23.93 -3.22
C PRO A 231 -19.85 25.36 -2.81
N SER A 232 -20.85 26.23 -2.75
CA SER A 232 -20.70 27.60 -2.27
C SER A 232 -20.18 27.60 -0.83
N GLN A 233 -20.70 26.69 -0.03
CA GLN A 233 -20.20 26.37 1.31
C GLN A 233 -20.18 24.85 1.49
N ARG A 234 -19.19 24.38 2.24
CA ARG A 234 -19.15 23.01 2.75
C ARG A 234 -18.68 23.00 4.19
N ALA A 235 -19.25 22.11 4.98
CA ALA A 235 -18.82 21.88 6.35
C ALA A 235 -18.79 20.39 6.66
N GLY A 236 -17.86 19.98 7.50
CA GLY A 236 -17.75 18.60 7.95
C GLY A 236 -17.33 18.52 9.40
N ALA A 237 -17.94 17.62 10.15
CA ALA A 237 -17.52 17.28 11.50
C ALA A 237 -17.56 15.76 11.67
N GLU A 238 -16.54 15.16 12.25
CA GLU A 238 -16.51 13.73 12.54
C GLU A 238 -15.68 13.45 13.79
N ILE A 239 -16.20 12.63 14.70
CA ILE A 239 -15.47 12.18 15.87
C ILE A 239 -14.90 10.79 15.60
N PHE A 240 -13.63 10.63 15.93
CA PHE A 240 -12.90 9.37 15.83
C PHE A 240 -12.55 8.88 17.24
N LYS A 241 -12.67 7.57 17.44
CA LYS A 241 -12.35 6.90 18.70
C LYS A 241 -11.54 5.64 18.45
N MET A 242 -10.37 5.57 19.08
CA MET A 242 -9.60 4.32 19.19
C MET A 242 -10.33 3.36 20.13
N VAL A 243 -10.93 2.32 19.55
CA VAL A 243 -11.69 1.30 20.29
C VAL A 243 -10.80 0.14 20.76
N SER A 244 -9.67 -0.08 20.09
CA SER A 244 -8.60 -0.98 20.53
C SER A 244 -7.22 -0.42 20.16
N LYS A 245 -6.14 -1.17 20.42
CA LYS A 245 -4.79 -0.81 19.96
C LYS A 245 -4.63 -0.87 18.43
N THR A 246 -5.55 -1.52 17.74
CA THR A 246 -5.47 -1.77 16.30
C THR A 246 -6.72 -1.35 15.55
N SER A 247 -7.73 -0.80 16.21
CA SER A 247 -8.97 -0.41 15.54
C SER A 247 -9.53 0.92 16.01
N GLU A 248 -10.19 1.58 15.07
CA GLU A 248 -10.77 2.90 15.21
C GLU A 248 -12.19 2.89 14.65
N LEU A 249 -13.08 3.62 15.32
CA LEU A 249 -14.44 3.86 14.90
C LEU A 249 -14.66 5.36 14.74
N SER A 250 -15.49 5.76 13.79
CA SER A 250 -15.91 7.15 13.65
C SER A 250 -17.38 7.32 13.35
N ALA A 251 -17.90 8.50 13.65
CA ALA A 251 -19.23 8.95 13.29
C ALA A 251 -19.19 10.46 12.99
N GLY A 252 -19.87 10.90 11.94
CA GLY A 252 -19.79 12.28 11.49
C GLY A 252 -20.88 12.69 10.52
N VAL A 253 -20.82 13.96 10.17
CA VAL A 253 -21.72 14.63 9.23
C VAL A 253 -20.93 15.44 8.22
N ARG A 254 -21.47 15.56 7.01
CA ARG A 254 -21.03 16.49 5.96
C ARG A 254 -22.23 17.29 5.49
N TYR A 255 -22.03 18.58 5.30
CA TYR A 255 -23.00 19.51 4.76
C TYR A 255 -22.41 20.17 3.52
N LEU A 256 -23.17 20.18 2.44
CA LEU A 256 -22.80 20.78 1.16
C LEU A 256 -23.93 21.73 0.75
N ASP A 257 -23.58 22.99 0.51
CA ASP A 257 -24.48 24.05 0.07
C ASP A 257 -24.13 24.44 -1.36
N PHE A 258 -24.97 24.05 -2.30
CA PHE A 258 -24.87 24.41 -3.71
C PHE A 258 -25.84 25.55 -4.01
N ARG A 259 -25.58 26.31 -5.09
CA ARG A 259 -26.46 27.44 -5.44
C ARG A 259 -27.93 27.05 -5.63
N ALA A 260 -28.21 25.83 -6.06
CA ALA A 260 -29.56 25.37 -6.36
C ALA A 260 -30.13 24.31 -5.37
N SER A 261 -29.32 23.78 -4.45
CA SER A 261 -29.82 22.84 -3.41
C SER A 261 -28.78 22.60 -2.31
N THR A 262 -29.18 21.88 -1.27
CA THR A 262 -28.30 21.48 -0.18
C THR A 262 -28.29 19.97 -0.02
N ALA A 263 -27.19 19.42 0.48
CA ALA A 263 -27.08 18.01 0.80
C ALA A 263 -26.43 17.83 2.18
N THR A 264 -27.05 16.98 3.00
CA THR A 264 -26.47 16.53 4.28
C THR A 264 -26.20 15.04 4.21
N MET A 265 -25.01 14.63 4.65
CA MET A 265 -24.59 13.24 4.66
C MET A 265 -24.18 12.83 6.05
N ILE A 266 -24.72 11.72 6.53
CA ILE A 266 -24.30 11.04 7.76
C ILE A 266 -23.28 9.98 7.36
N THR A 267 -22.18 9.91 8.09
CA THR A 267 -21.09 8.97 7.79
C THR A 267 -20.54 8.37 9.08
N GLY A 268 -19.81 7.28 8.93
CA GLY A 268 -19.01 6.68 9.97
C GLY A 268 -17.98 5.78 9.32
N SER A 269 -17.02 5.29 10.10
CA SER A 269 -16.07 4.32 9.57
C SER A 269 -15.60 3.34 10.63
N TYR A 270 -15.20 2.17 10.20
CA TYR A 270 -14.47 1.21 11.02
C TYR A 270 -13.14 0.90 10.33
N GLY A 271 -12.05 1.24 11.00
CA GLY A 271 -10.68 1.01 10.55
C GLY A 271 -9.99 -0.05 11.41
N VAL A 272 -9.21 -0.93 10.79
CA VAL A 272 -8.41 -1.94 11.50
C VAL A 272 -7.01 -2.06 10.89
N TYR A 273 -6.02 -2.12 11.77
CA TYR A 273 -4.62 -2.39 11.48
C TYR A 273 -4.31 -3.85 11.79
N THR A 274 -3.82 -4.60 10.81
CA THR A 274 -3.42 -6.01 10.99
C THR A 274 -2.09 -6.28 10.30
N GLY A 275 -1.04 -6.53 11.08
CA GLY A 275 0.33 -6.60 10.57
C GLY A 275 0.72 -5.29 9.86
N ASN A 276 1.13 -5.42 8.58
CA ASN A 276 1.47 -4.29 7.73
C ASN A 276 0.29 -3.78 6.89
N TYR A 277 -0.94 -4.14 7.26
CA TYR A 277 -2.14 -3.77 6.52
C TYR A 277 -3.03 -2.83 7.32
N TYR A 278 -3.70 -1.92 6.63
CA TYR A 278 -4.82 -1.14 7.14
C TYR A 278 -6.02 -1.35 6.24
N PHE A 279 -7.16 -1.65 6.85
CA PHE A 279 -8.45 -1.76 6.17
C PHE A 279 -9.42 -0.76 6.78
N SER A 280 -10.23 -0.10 5.96
CA SER A 280 -11.27 0.81 6.42
C SER A 280 -12.53 0.65 5.59
N ALA A 281 -13.67 0.52 6.25
CA ALA A 281 -14.98 0.57 5.62
C ALA A 281 -15.71 1.83 6.07
N ARG A 282 -16.25 2.60 5.13
CA ARG A 282 -16.91 3.88 5.38
C ARG A 282 -18.21 3.98 4.58
N PRO A 283 -19.38 3.79 5.21
CA PRO A 283 -20.67 4.11 4.60
C PRO A 283 -21.00 5.62 4.67
N TYR A 284 -21.89 6.02 3.79
CA TYR A 284 -22.54 7.33 3.77
C TYR A 284 -24.05 7.14 3.54
N ILE A 285 -24.83 7.92 4.27
CA ILE A 285 -26.28 8.02 4.11
C ILE A 285 -26.58 9.48 3.81
N THR A 286 -27.31 9.74 2.73
CA THR A 286 -27.73 11.09 2.33
C THR A 286 -29.25 11.19 2.45
N PRO A 287 -29.80 11.64 3.60
CA PRO A 287 -31.23 11.80 3.79
C PRO A 287 -31.84 12.82 2.82
N ARG A 288 -33.11 12.62 2.48
CA ARG A 288 -33.90 13.53 1.63
C ARG A 288 -35.29 13.70 2.23
N SER A 289 -35.89 14.87 2.04
CA SER A 289 -37.25 15.19 2.50
C SER A 289 -38.31 14.42 1.70
N ASP A 290 -38.17 14.43 0.38
CA ASP A 290 -39.26 14.06 -0.54
C ASP A 290 -38.99 12.76 -1.33
N ASN A 291 -37.93 12.04 -0.99
CA ASN A 291 -37.45 10.87 -1.73
C ASN A 291 -36.68 9.88 -0.81
N PRO A 292 -36.43 8.64 -1.25
CA PRO A 292 -35.58 7.71 -0.50
C PRO A 292 -34.16 8.24 -0.28
N SER A 293 -33.59 7.94 0.89
CA SER A 293 -32.20 8.28 1.20
C SER A 293 -31.23 7.65 0.21
N GLY A 294 -30.17 8.39 -0.12
CA GLY A 294 -29.04 7.88 -0.89
C GLY A 294 -28.07 7.10 -0.03
N TYR A 295 -27.45 6.08 -0.60
CA TYR A 295 -26.44 5.26 0.06
C TYR A 295 -25.19 5.19 -0.81
N SER A 296 -24.05 5.47 -0.21
CA SER A 296 -22.75 5.24 -0.83
C SER A 296 -21.78 4.68 0.20
N GLY A 297 -20.64 4.18 -0.26
CA GLY A 297 -19.65 3.64 0.64
C GLY A 297 -18.31 3.43 -0.03
N SER A 298 -17.27 3.35 0.80
CA SER A 298 -15.92 3.04 0.34
C SER A 298 -15.28 1.99 1.24
N PHE A 299 -14.45 1.17 0.62
CA PHE A 299 -13.57 0.22 1.27
C PHE A 299 -12.13 0.53 0.84
N LEU A 300 -11.27 0.83 1.80
CA LEU A 300 -9.85 1.06 1.60
C LEU A 300 -9.06 -0.13 2.14
N ALA A 301 -8.16 -0.66 1.34
CA ALA A 301 -7.10 -1.57 1.75
C ALA A 301 -5.74 -0.94 1.47
N ARG A 302 -4.84 -0.94 2.45
CA ARG A 302 -3.49 -0.40 2.32
C ARG A 302 -2.47 -1.36 2.89
N LYS A 303 -1.40 -1.62 2.15
CA LYS A 303 -0.23 -2.38 2.58
C LYS A 303 0.96 -1.43 2.76
N TYR A 304 1.44 -1.32 3.99
CA TYR A 304 2.63 -0.55 4.33
C TYR A 304 3.91 -1.35 4.01
N GLY A 305 4.93 -0.62 3.54
CA GLY A 305 6.28 -1.12 3.33
C GLY A 305 7.16 -0.84 4.55
N ARG A 306 8.38 -0.38 4.29
CA ARG A 306 9.41 -0.12 5.31
C ARG A 306 9.00 0.94 6.34
N THR A 307 8.19 1.92 5.94
CA THR A 307 7.74 3.01 6.80
C THR A 307 6.24 3.24 6.65
N LYS A 308 5.63 3.96 7.60
CA LYS A 308 4.22 4.39 7.52
C LYS A 308 3.91 5.24 6.28
N ASP A 309 4.94 5.90 5.73
CA ASP A 309 4.84 6.78 4.57
C ASP A 309 5.11 6.04 3.24
N HIS A 310 5.53 4.76 3.30
CA HIS A 310 5.67 3.88 2.15
C HIS A 310 4.50 2.91 2.11
N TYR A 311 3.62 3.01 1.11
CA TYR A 311 2.51 2.08 1.00
C TYR A 311 1.98 1.95 -0.43
N VAL A 312 1.34 0.81 -0.69
CA VAL A 312 0.41 0.61 -1.81
C VAL A 312 -0.99 0.51 -1.23
N GLY A 313 -1.95 1.22 -1.82
CA GLY A 313 -3.35 1.22 -1.40
C GLY A 313 -4.30 1.01 -2.58
N ALA A 314 -5.47 0.49 -2.28
CA ALA A 314 -6.59 0.35 -3.18
C ALA A 314 -7.86 0.79 -2.45
N THR A 315 -8.64 1.66 -3.06
CA THR A 315 -9.97 2.07 -2.59
C THR A 315 -11.01 1.63 -3.60
N ILE A 316 -12.01 0.90 -3.15
CA ILE A 316 -13.21 0.58 -3.92
C ILE A 316 -14.34 1.45 -3.38
N SER A 317 -15.03 2.18 -4.24
CA SER A 317 -16.18 3.01 -3.84
C SER A 317 -17.41 2.64 -4.65
N LEU A 318 -18.56 2.60 -3.99
CA LEU A 318 -19.87 2.36 -4.58
C LEU A 318 -20.78 3.56 -4.27
N GLY A 319 -21.50 4.04 -5.29
CA GLY A 319 -22.23 5.31 -5.24
C GLY A 319 -21.29 6.52 -5.31
N VAL A 320 -21.85 7.72 -5.23
CA VAL A 320 -21.05 8.95 -5.29
C VAL A 320 -20.51 9.31 -3.91
N SER A 321 -19.17 9.41 -3.81
CA SER A 321 -18.48 9.92 -2.62
C SER A 321 -18.40 11.45 -2.68
N PRO A 322 -18.76 12.17 -1.61
CA PRO A 322 -18.73 13.64 -1.57
C PRO A 322 -17.32 14.23 -1.65
N GLU A 323 -16.30 13.41 -1.44
CA GLU A 323 -14.90 13.84 -1.53
C GLU A 323 -14.37 13.82 -2.96
N SER A 324 -15.05 13.14 -3.90
CA SER A 324 -14.44 12.81 -5.19
C SER A 324 -14.96 13.61 -6.38
N GLN A 325 -16.27 13.80 -6.59
CA GLN A 325 -16.73 14.27 -7.92
C GLN A 325 -18.03 15.09 -7.88
N GLN A 326 -18.09 16.13 -8.72
CA GLN A 326 -19.28 16.93 -9.04
C GLN A 326 -19.33 17.06 -10.56
N LEU A 327 -20.41 16.58 -11.20
CA LEU A 327 -20.57 16.61 -12.65
C LEU A 327 -21.89 17.28 -13.09
N PHE A 328 -21.85 18.13 -14.11
CA PHE A 328 -23.00 18.89 -14.62
C PHE A 328 -23.86 18.06 -15.60
N ALA A 329 -25.13 18.45 -15.78
CA ALA A 329 -25.98 18.01 -16.89
C ALA A 329 -26.41 19.24 -17.72
N GLY A 330 -25.69 19.52 -18.81
CA GLY A 330 -25.94 20.71 -19.64
C GLY A 330 -25.57 22.02 -18.94
N GLU A 331 -26.39 23.07 -19.12
CA GLU A 331 -26.19 24.42 -18.54
C GLU A 331 -26.71 24.55 -17.09
N THR A 332 -27.34 23.51 -16.54
CA THR A 332 -28.00 23.55 -15.23
C THR A 332 -27.26 22.68 -14.22
N LEU A 333 -26.93 23.28 -13.07
CA LEU A 333 -26.36 22.59 -11.91
C LEU A 333 -27.45 21.69 -11.29
N LEU A 334 -27.45 20.38 -11.56
CA LEU A 334 -28.31 19.42 -10.86
C LEU A 334 -27.67 19.07 -9.50
N SER A 335 -27.88 19.96 -8.53
CA SER A 335 -27.17 19.99 -7.25
C SER A 335 -27.62 18.97 -6.19
N GLU A 336 -28.46 18.00 -6.52
CA GLU A 336 -28.84 16.91 -5.59
C GLU A 336 -28.73 15.55 -6.27
N SER A 337 -29.27 15.40 -7.48
CA SER A 337 -29.39 14.13 -8.22
C SER A 337 -28.09 13.33 -8.38
N ILE A 338 -26.93 14.00 -8.45
CA ILE A 338 -25.61 13.36 -8.63
C ILE A 338 -25.25 12.45 -7.44
N LEU A 339 -25.63 12.82 -6.21
CA LEU A 339 -25.34 12.01 -5.02
C LEU A 339 -26.06 10.66 -5.02
N TYR A 340 -26.94 10.43 -6.00
CA TYR A 340 -27.82 9.27 -6.11
C TYR A 340 -27.61 8.46 -7.38
N VAL A 341 -26.61 8.82 -8.20
CA VAL A 341 -26.27 8.13 -9.44
C VAL A 341 -25.49 6.85 -9.13
N GLY A 342 -25.77 5.78 -9.87
CA GLY A 342 -24.99 4.55 -9.80
C GLY A 342 -23.53 4.79 -10.22
N SER A 343 -22.60 4.68 -9.27
CA SER A 343 -21.17 4.79 -9.54
C SER A 343 -20.40 3.64 -8.91
N GLN A 344 -19.38 3.15 -9.61
CA GLN A 344 -18.40 2.19 -9.12
C GLN A 344 -17.01 2.73 -9.42
N GLN A 345 -16.16 2.86 -8.42
CA GLN A 345 -14.80 3.36 -8.58
C GLN A 345 -13.79 2.39 -7.96
N ILE A 346 -12.67 2.21 -8.65
CA ILE A 346 -11.46 1.60 -8.10
C ILE A 346 -10.34 2.62 -8.24
N LEU A 347 -9.66 2.93 -7.13
CA LEU A 347 -8.53 3.85 -7.07
C LEU A 347 -7.33 3.16 -6.45
N MET A 348 -6.26 3.01 -7.21
CA MET A 348 -4.97 2.55 -6.73
C MET A 348 -4.11 3.76 -6.33
N GLU A 349 -3.36 3.62 -5.24
CA GLU A 349 -2.41 4.62 -4.79
C GLU A 349 -1.07 3.99 -4.42
N TYR A 350 0.02 4.67 -4.75
CA TYR A 350 1.35 4.32 -4.29
C TYR A 350 2.02 5.56 -3.71
N GLN A 351 2.49 5.45 -2.48
CA GLN A 351 3.24 6.52 -1.81
C GLN A 351 4.61 6.01 -1.39
N PHE A 352 5.62 6.86 -1.59
CA PHE A 352 6.97 6.65 -1.09
C PHE A 352 7.61 7.98 -0.64
N THR A 353 8.72 7.87 0.08
CA THR A 353 9.52 8.99 0.58
C THR A 353 10.85 9.06 -0.17
N GLY A 354 11.35 10.28 -0.37
CA GLY A 354 12.71 10.51 -0.83
C GLY A 354 13.75 10.19 0.25
N ARG A 355 15.04 10.24 -0.11
CA ARG A 355 16.17 9.89 0.77
C ARG A 355 16.14 10.59 2.15
N ASN A 356 15.58 11.79 2.23
CA ASN A 356 15.65 12.64 3.41
C ASN A 356 14.37 12.53 4.30
N LEU A 357 13.41 11.66 3.94
CA LEU A 357 12.09 11.49 4.59
C LEU A 357 11.18 12.73 4.65
N ALA A 358 11.71 13.92 4.35
CA ALA A 358 11.00 15.19 4.25
C ALA A 358 10.08 15.24 3.03
N ASN A 359 10.52 14.62 1.92
CA ASN A 359 9.82 14.66 0.65
C ASN A 359 9.00 13.39 0.44
N LEU A 360 7.71 13.55 0.15
CA LEU A 360 6.77 12.49 -0.13
C LEU A 360 6.20 12.63 -1.53
N TYR A 361 6.08 11.49 -2.19
CA TYR A 361 5.56 11.37 -3.53
C TYR A 361 4.44 10.35 -3.49
N LYS A 362 3.26 10.74 -3.96
CA LYS A 362 2.09 9.88 -4.07
C LYS A 362 1.55 9.93 -5.49
N ALA A 363 1.46 8.79 -6.13
CA ALA A 363 0.79 8.62 -7.41
C ALA A 363 -0.55 7.89 -7.20
N GLN A 364 -1.54 8.24 -8.02
CA GLN A 364 -2.87 7.65 -8.00
C GLN A 364 -3.30 7.32 -9.42
N LEU A 365 -3.93 6.16 -9.58
CA LEU A 365 -4.55 5.74 -10.83
C LEU A 365 -5.91 5.14 -10.51
N GLY A 366 -6.97 5.62 -11.14
CA GLY A 366 -8.32 5.15 -10.88
C GLY A 366 -9.13 4.97 -12.14
N VAL A 367 -10.14 4.11 -12.03
CA VAL A 367 -11.20 3.95 -13.04
C VAL A 367 -12.53 4.10 -12.31
N THR A 368 -13.40 4.96 -12.85
CA THR A 368 -14.77 5.16 -12.40
C THR A 368 -15.70 4.76 -13.52
N ARG A 369 -16.67 3.89 -13.23
CA ARG A 369 -17.85 3.63 -14.06
C ARG A 369 -19.02 4.35 -13.44
N GLN A 370 -19.61 5.29 -14.17
CA GLN A 370 -20.66 6.13 -13.63
C GLN A 370 -21.82 6.27 -14.62
N GLU A 371 -23.03 6.24 -14.09
CA GLU A 371 -24.26 6.46 -14.84
C GLU A 371 -24.44 7.94 -15.22
N PHE A 372 -25.07 8.21 -16.36
CA PHE A 372 -25.42 9.56 -16.77
C PHE A 372 -26.61 10.07 -15.97
N VAL A 373 -26.48 11.26 -15.37
CA VAL A 373 -27.55 11.90 -14.59
C VAL A 373 -28.85 12.05 -15.39
N SER A 374 -28.75 12.34 -16.68
CA SER A 374 -29.89 12.57 -17.58
C SER A 374 -30.36 11.33 -18.35
N GLN A 375 -29.64 10.21 -18.25
CA GLN A 375 -29.93 8.97 -19.00
C GLN A 375 -29.74 7.76 -18.08
N PRO A 376 -30.82 7.35 -17.38
CA PRO A 376 -30.77 6.15 -16.54
C PRO A 376 -30.27 4.92 -17.31
N ASP A 377 -29.58 4.04 -16.61
CA ASP A 377 -28.97 2.80 -17.13
C ASP A 377 -27.89 2.99 -18.21
N THR A 378 -27.51 4.23 -18.52
CA THR A 378 -26.45 4.54 -19.47
C THR A 378 -25.20 4.97 -18.72
N TYR A 379 -24.05 4.37 -19.03
CA TYR A 379 -22.80 4.59 -18.28
C TYR A 379 -21.67 5.12 -19.16
N PHE A 380 -20.77 5.87 -18.54
CA PHE A 380 -19.47 6.28 -19.05
C PHE A 380 -18.36 5.82 -18.11
N LEU A 381 -17.14 5.77 -18.64
CA LEU A 381 -15.92 5.49 -17.91
C LEU A 381 -15.08 6.76 -17.79
N ALA A 382 -14.52 6.97 -16.61
CA ALA A 382 -13.52 8.00 -16.36
C ALA A 382 -12.24 7.34 -15.84
N MET A 383 -11.10 7.71 -16.40
CA MET A 383 -9.78 7.35 -15.87
C MET A 383 -9.20 8.55 -15.13
N THR A 384 -8.81 8.34 -13.88
CA THR A 384 -8.19 9.35 -13.03
C THR A 384 -6.69 9.09 -12.93
N VAL A 385 -5.88 10.09 -13.22
CA VAL A 385 -4.44 10.09 -12.90
C VAL A 385 -4.17 11.22 -11.92
N GLY A 386 -3.59 10.90 -10.78
CA GLY A 386 -3.31 11.86 -9.71
C GLY A 386 -1.86 11.80 -9.25
N PHE A 387 -1.33 12.95 -8.88
CA PHE A 387 -0.02 13.10 -8.28
C PHE A 387 -0.07 14.08 -7.11
N ARG A 388 0.61 13.74 -6.02
CA ARG A 388 0.82 14.62 -4.89
C ARG A 388 2.28 14.60 -4.48
N TYR A 389 2.83 15.80 -4.35
CA TYR A 389 4.12 16.04 -3.74
C TYR A 389 3.90 16.69 -2.37
N THR A 390 4.68 16.33 -1.36
CA THR A 390 4.65 17.00 -0.07
C THR A 390 6.06 17.12 0.47
N THR A 391 6.47 18.31 0.88
CA THR A 391 7.72 18.56 1.58
C THR A 391 7.43 18.97 3.02
N ARG A 392 8.14 18.37 3.96
CA ARG A 392 8.03 18.62 5.40
C ARG A 392 9.27 19.38 5.90
N PHE A 393 9.10 20.33 6.83
CA PHE A 393 10.19 21.13 7.40
C PHE A 393 9.90 21.61 8.82
#